data_AF-A0A7X9BCJ8-F1
#
_entry.id   AF-A0A7X9BCJ8-F1
#
_cell.length_a   1.000
_cell.length_b   1.000
_cell.length_c   1.000
_cell.angle_alpha   90.00
_cell.angle_beta   90.00
_cell.angle_gamma   90.00
#
_symmetry.space_group_name_H-M   'P 1'
#
loop_
_entity.id
_entity.type
_entity.pdbx_description
1 polymer ?
#
loop_
_entity_poly.entity_id
_entity_poly.type
_entity_poly.pdbx_seq_one_letter_code
_entity_poly.pdbx_strand_id
1 'polypeptide(L)' 'MLYPSIDKILTKIDSKYLLVHVISKRSKQMVEHNHYQMKDDEYVNKKQIGRALEELDKGLITVVKK' A
#
# COMPACT_ATOMS: atom_id res chain seq x y z
N MET A 1 -8.59 -5.40 -12.00
CA MET A 1 -8.63 -6.45 -10.95
C MET A 1 -7.97 -5.89 -9.70
N LEU A 2 -8.51 -6.14 -8.51
CA LEU A 2 -7.88 -5.70 -7.27
C LEU A 2 -6.67 -6.60 -7.03
N TYR A 3 -5.48 -6.06 -7.24
CA TYR A 3 -4.21 -6.72 -6.94
C TYR A 3 -3.46 -5.83 -5.94
N PRO A 4 -2.81 -6.41 -4.92
CA PRO A 4 -2.91 -7.78 -4.41
C PRO A 4 -4.31 -8.11 -3.82
N SER A 5 -4.58 -9.39 -3.54
CA SER A 5 -5.80 -9.83 -2.86
C SER A 5 -5.86 -9.27 -1.42
N ILE A 6 -7.04 -8.83 -0.99
CA ILE A 6 -7.27 -8.29 0.36
C ILE A 6 -6.94 -9.34 1.43
N ASP A 7 -7.27 -10.62 1.21
CA ASP A 7 -7.00 -11.68 2.18
C ASP A 7 -5.50 -11.84 2.41
N LYS A 8 -4.69 -11.73 1.34
CA LYS A 8 -3.22 -11.78 1.43
C LYS A 8 -2.70 -10.63 2.29
N ILE A 9 -3.25 -9.43 2.14
CA ILE A 9 -2.86 -8.27 2.92
C ILE A 9 -3.28 -8.39 4.39
N LEU A 10 -4.46 -8.95 4.66
CA LEU A 10 -4.96 -9.18 6.02
C LEU A 10 -4.12 -10.18 6.82
N THR A 11 -3.31 -11.02 6.16
CA THR A 11 -2.32 -11.84 6.89
C THR A 11 -1.14 -11.03 7.45
N LYS A 12 -0.88 -9.82 6.92
CA LYS A 12 0.23 -8.94 7.32
C LYS A 12 -0.21 -7.81 8.24
N ILE A 13 -1.51 -7.53 8.32
CA ILE A 13 -2.06 -6.41 9.08
C ILE A 13 -3.25 -6.85 9.91
N ASP A 14 -3.22 -6.51 11.19
CA ASP A 14 -4.14 -7.06 12.19
C ASP A 14 -5.61 -6.65 11.99
N SER A 15 -5.88 -5.60 11.21
CA SER A 15 -7.21 -5.00 11.10
C SER A 15 -7.51 -4.40 9.73
N LYS A 16 -8.74 -4.63 9.25
CA LYS A 16 -9.29 -4.00 8.04
C LYS A 16 -9.29 -2.47 8.13
N TYR A 17 -9.56 -1.90 9.30
CA TYR A 17 -9.55 -0.45 9.49
C TYR A 17 -8.13 0.11 9.43
N LEU A 18 -7.18 -0.59 10.03
CA LEU A 18 -5.76 -0.21 9.96
C LEU A 18 -5.27 -0.26 8.51
N LEU A 19 -5.66 -1.29 7.76
CA LEU A 19 -5.38 -1.40 6.33
C LEU A 19 -5.84 -0.17 5.56
N VAL A 20 -7.13 0.16 5.66
CA VAL A 20 -7.70 1.31 4.94
C VAL A 20 -6.96 2.60 5.32
N HIS A 21 -6.66 2.79 6.61
CA HIS A 21 -5.98 3.98 7.08
C HIS A 21 -4.54 4.08 6.56
N VAL A 22 -3.78 2.99 6.59
CA VAL A 22 -2.38 2.93 6.12
C VAL A 22 -2.33 3.20 4.61
N ILE A 23 -3.18 2.54 3.84
CA ILE A 23 -3.23 2.69 2.38
C ILE A 23 -3.66 4.10 1.97
N SER A 24 -4.67 4.66 2.63
CA SER A 24 -5.12 6.03 2.38
C SER A 24 -4.00 7.05 2.65
N LYS A 25 -3.32 6.91 3.79
CA LYS A 25 -2.20 7.77 4.16
C LYS A 25 -1.04 7.64 3.18
N ARG A 26 -0.64 6.41 2.83
CA ARG A 26 0.45 6.16 1.89
C ARG A 26 0.13 6.70 0.50
N SER A 27 -1.08 6.47 0.01
CA SER A 27 -1.52 6.99 -1.29
C SER A 27 -1.44 8.52 -1.37
N LYS A 28 -1.75 9.23 -0.28
CA LYS A 28 -1.58 10.70 -0.22
C LYS A 28 -0.11 11.10 -0.29
N GLN A 29 0.75 10.47 0.50
CA GLN A 29 2.20 10.73 0.49
C GLN A 29 2.83 10.50 -0.89
N MET A 30 2.36 9.49 -1.64
CA MET A 30 2.83 9.25 -3.02
C MET A 30 2.50 10.42 -3.94
N VAL A 31 1.31 11.02 -3.80
CA VAL A 31 0.91 12.18 -4.61
C VAL A 31 1.63 13.45 -4.16
N GLU A 32 1.71 13.68 -2.85
CA GLU A 32 2.30 14.90 -2.26
C GLU A 32 3.82 14.99 -2.48
N HIS A 33 4.52 13.86 -2.39
CA HIS A 33 5.99 13.84 -2.48
C HIS A 33 6.50 13.25 -3.79
N ASN A 34 5.60 12.80 -4.67
CA ASN A 34 5.93 12.06 -5.90
C ASN A 34 6.92 10.89 -5.64
N HIS A 35 6.80 10.27 -4.46
CA HIS A 35 7.76 9.28 -3.96
C HIS A 35 7.15 7.88 -3.95
N TYR A 36 7.75 7.00 -4.72
CA TYR A 36 7.39 5.60 -4.91
C TYR A 36 8.51 4.70 -4.39
N GLN A 37 8.17 3.62 -3.69
CA GLN A 37 9.17 2.71 -3.12
C GLN A 37 9.64 1.62 -4.09
N MET A 38 8.95 1.48 -5.22
CA MET A 38 9.27 0.54 -6.30
C MET A 38 9.44 1.31 -7.61
N LYS A 39 10.05 0.68 -8.61
CA LYS A 39 10.12 1.28 -9.94
C LYS A 39 8.75 1.27 -10.62
N ASP A 40 8.50 2.21 -11.54
CA ASP A 40 7.20 2.34 -12.22
C ASP A 40 6.79 1.08 -13.00
N ASP A 41 7.76 0.33 -13.52
CA ASP A 41 7.58 -0.94 -14.24
C ASP A 41 7.21 -2.12 -13.33
N GLU A 42 7.47 -2.03 -12.03
CA GLU A 42 7.13 -3.08 -11.08
C GLU A 42 5.69 -2.97 -10.53
N TYR A 43 5.05 -1.81 -10.70
CA TYR A 43 3.68 -1.62 -10.26
C TYR A 43 2.69 -2.20 -11.26
N VAL A 44 1.84 -3.11 -10.79
CA VAL A 44 0.72 -3.65 -11.56
C VAL A 44 -0.41 -2.61 -11.64
N ASN A 45 -0.64 -1.87 -10.55
CA ASN A 45 -1.68 -0.86 -10.51
C ASN A 45 -1.21 0.50 -11.03
N LYS A 46 -2.09 1.13 -11.81
CA LYS A 46 -1.90 2.51 -12.29
C LYS A 46 -2.29 3.57 -11.25
N LYS A 47 -3.19 3.24 -10.32
CA LYS A 47 -3.66 4.15 -9.28
C LYS A 47 -2.82 4.02 -8.02
N GLN A 48 -2.59 5.13 -7.34
CA GLN A 48 -1.75 5.25 -6.13
C GLN A 48 -2.25 4.36 -5.00
N ILE A 49 -3.58 4.20 -4.85
CA ILE A 49 -4.17 3.28 -3.86
C ILE A 49 -3.73 1.83 -4.12
N GLY A 50 -3.73 1.39 -5.38
CA GLY A 50 -3.28 0.05 -5.74
C GLY A 50 -1.77 -0.10 -5.56
N ARG A 51 -0.99 0.92 -5.96
CA ARG A 51 0.46 0.95 -5.73
C ARG A 51 0.82 0.87 -4.24
N ALA A 52 0.07 1.56 -3.38
CA ALA A 52 0.24 1.47 -1.93
C ALA A 52 -0.07 0.07 -1.38
N LEU A 53 -1.06 -0.63 -1.94
CA LEU A 53 -1.34 -2.03 -1.57
C LEU A 53 -0.18 -2.95 -1.98
N GLU A 54 0.43 -2.71 -3.14
CA GLU A 54 1.59 -3.47 -3.61
C GLU A 54 2.83 -3.23 -2.74
N GLU A 55 3.09 -1.98 -2.36
CA GLU A 55 4.18 -1.66 -1.41
C GLU A 55 3.96 -2.33 -0.05
N LEU A 56 2.71 -2.35 0.43
CA LEU A 56 2.36 -3.04 1.67
C LEU A 56 2.59 -4.56 1.55
N ASP A 57 2.20 -5.16 0.43
CA ASP A 57 2.43 -6.59 0.19
C ASP A 57 3.92 -6.91 0.06
N LYS A 58 4.74 -6.03 -0.52
CA LYS A 58 6.19 -6.23 -0.54
C LYS A 58 6.87 -5.97 0.82
N GLY A 59 6.13 -5.55 1.85
CA GLY A 59 6.67 -5.24 3.17
C GLY A 59 7.49 -3.94 3.21
N LEU A 60 7.31 -3.06 2.23
CA LEU A 60 8.00 -1.78 2.14
C LEU A 60 7.39 -0.71 3.05
N ILE A 61 6.24 -0.99 3.66
CA ILE A 61 5.57 -0.07 4.58
C ILE A 61 5.71 -0.58 6.01
N THR A 62 6.38 0.20 6.84
CA THR A 62 6.46 -0.07 8.29
C THR A 62 5.42 0.75 9.03
N VAL A 63 4.51 0.08 9.75
CA VAL A 63 3.47 0.73 10.55
C VAL A 63 3.95 0.83 12.00
N VAL A 64 4.40 2.01 12.41
CA VAL A 64 4.78 2.27 13.80
C VAL A 64 3.52 2.66 14.58
N LYS A 65 3.11 1.81 15.53
CA LYS A 65 2.07 2.14 16.51
C LYS A 65 2.73 3.07 17.55
N LYS A 66 2.20 4.29 17.68
CA LYS A 66 2.61 5.25 18.71
C LYS A 66 1.97 4.90 20.05
#